data_AF-A0A0F8Y4M2-F1
#
_entry.id   AF-A0A0F8Y4M2-F1
#
_cell.length_a   1.000
_cell.length_b   1.000
_cell.length_c   1.000
_cell.angle_alpha   90.00
_cell.angle_beta   90.00
_cell.angle_gamma   90.00
#
_symmetry.space_group_name_H-M   'P 1'
#
loop_
_entity.id
_entity.type
_entity.pdbx_description
1 polymer ?
#
loop_
_entity_poly.entity_id
_entity_poly.type
_entity_poly.pdbx_seq_one_letter_code
_entity_poly.pdbx_strand_id
1 'polypeptide(L)'
;TTHGIPEEQLEVLRGRKVVLWPDNDEAGRNLMRGLEELLKDVATETTTISPEAPPKGDAFDYVQGKHTKKELKEEIETALKEPTLVEVLDGYEVTVPDAGDTIKFSFLNLMSKPGKIEADILVMRASTQIPYSTRQNLQSSNSREGFVRQLSRHYGEDAQAWSRLVDAAYREVQATQRDDDPSEWALAPVPESGTYLVKPIVADDGLTVLFGMGGVGKSYVSALLSIITATGTEILGLKASNPGPVIYVDYEASRRRLRMRLLALLRGLDMDPELINSEKLLPIHYWAGAGSPLVNKVHALRKKYNQLGARLLVVDSVAKACGDDLNKQEIVSAYTNAIDRIGATSSLSLAHITKDEKDKAPIGSAYWFNDPRLIWNVKRLGNGNGEMGVALY
;
A
#
# COMPACT_ATOMS: atom_id res chain seq x y z
N THR A 1 -22.40 1.23 33.74
CA THR A 1 -22.54 -0.12 34.30
C THR A 1 -24.00 -0.54 34.23
N THR A 2 -24.35 -1.51 33.37
CA THR A 2 -25.67 -2.19 33.29
C THR A 2 -26.00 -3.06 34.52
N HIS A 3 -25.31 -2.81 35.64
CA HIS A 3 -25.57 -3.45 36.92
C HIS A 3 -26.95 -3.01 37.41
N GLY A 4 -28.00 -3.73 37.01
CA GLY A 4 -29.34 -3.50 37.54
C GLY A 4 -30.52 -3.89 36.67
N ILE A 5 -30.35 -4.30 35.41
CA ILE A 5 -31.49 -4.80 34.60
C ILE A 5 -31.60 -6.31 34.82
N PRO A 6 -32.64 -6.82 35.51
CA PRO A 6 -32.85 -8.25 35.71
C PRO A 6 -33.12 -8.94 34.36
N GLU A 7 -32.56 -10.13 34.14
CA GLU A 7 -32.80 -10.92 32.92
C GLU A 7 -34.30 -11.15 32.65
N GLU A 8 -35.10 -11.32 33.72
CA GLU A 8 -36.56 -11.46 33.65
C GLU A 8 -37.25 -10.27 32.94
N GLN A 9 -36.70 -9.06 33.03
CA GLN A 9 -37.24 -7.89 32.34
C GLN A 9 -36.94 -7.89 30.84
N LEU A 10 -35.85 -8.56 30.42
CA LEU A 10 -35.47 -8.66 29.01
C LEU A 10 -36.24 -9.77 28.29
N GLU A 11 -36.82 -10.71 29.03
CA GLU A 11 -37.58 -11.85 28.50
C GLU A 11 -38.73 -11.43 27.56
N VAL A 12 -39.31 -10.24 27.78
CA VAL A 12 -40.37 -9.67 26.92
C VAL A 12 -39.89 -9.42 25.47
N LEU A 13 -38.57 -9.31 25.28
CA LEU A 13 -37.90 -9.09 24.00
C LEU A 13 -37.48 -10.41 23.33
N ARG A 14 -37.75 -11.57 23.94
CA ARG A 14 -37.33 -12.87 23.40
C ARG A 14 -37.89 -13.08 21.99
N GLY A 15 -37.01 -13.46 21.06
CA GLY A 15 -37.38 -13.74 19.67
C GLY A 15 -37.80 -12.52 18.85
N ARG A 16 -37.56 -11.30 19.35
CA ARG A 16 -37.85 -10.05 18.63
C ARG A 16 -36.62 -9.50 17.94
N LYS A 17 -36.85 -8.69 16.90
CA LYS A 17 -35.84 -7.77 16.37
C LYS A 17 -35.87 -6.50 17.21
N VAL A 18 -34.75 -6.16 17.82
CA VAL A 18 -34.64 -5.04 18.76
C VAL A 18 -33.71 -3.99 18.17
N VAL A 19 -34.20 -2.75 18.12
CA VAL A 19 -33.39 -1.59 17.76
C VAL A 19 -33.03 -0.85 19.04
N LEU A 20 -31.74 -0.72 19.30
CA LEU A 20 -31.20 0.06 20.41
C LEU A 20 -30.92 1.48 19.92
N TRP A 21 -31.28 2.46 20.73
CA TRP A 21 -31.11 3.89 20.43
C TRP A 21 -30.51 4.56 21.67
N PRO A 22 -29.21 4.88 21.68
CA PRO A 22 -28.57 5.55 22.79
C PRO A 22 -28.88 7.04 22.78
N ASP A 23 -28.90 7.66 23.96
CA ASP A 23 -28.79 9.12 24.05
C ASP A 23 -27.47 9.56 23.41
N ASN A 24 -27.44 10.77 22.83
CA ASN A 24 -26.27 11.32 22.16
C ASN A 24 -25.21 11.82 23.16
N ASP A 25 -24.79 10.93 24.06
CA ASP A 25 -23.69 11.11 24.98
C ASP A 25 -23.01 9.76 25.31
N GLU A 26 -21.95 9.83 26.10
CA GLU A 26 -21.17 8.63 26.45
C GLU A 26 -21.92 7.68 27.38
N ALA A 27 -22.76 8.20 28.27
CA ALA A 27 -23.50 7.40 29.23
C ALA A 27 -24.57 6.55 28.54
N GLY A 28 -25.32 7.15 27.60
CA GLY A 28 -26.29 6.47 26.75
C GLY A 28 -25.67 5.36 25.92
N ARG A 29 -24.53 5.64 25.26
CA ARG A 29 -23.78 4.62 24.50
C ARG A 29 -23.29 3.47 25.39
N ASN A 30 -22.77 3.78 26.58
CA ASN A 30 -22.32 2.75 27.53
C ASN A 30 -23.48 1.87 28.03
N LEU A 31 -24.67 2.44 28.21
CA LEU A 31 -25.87 1.68 28.54
C LEU A 31 -26.27 0.73 27.41
N MET A 32 -26.34 1.23 26.17
CA MET A 32 -26.70 0.41 25.01
C MET A 32 -25.69 -0.70 24.72
N ARG A 33 -24.38 -0.44 24.88
CA ARG A 33 -23.34 -1.49 24.78
C ARG A 33 -23.58 -2.64 25.75
N GLY A 34 -23.98 -2.35 26.98
CA GLY A 34 -24.28 -3.38 27.97
C GLY A 34 -25.60 -4.10 27.69
N LEU A 35 -26.60 -3.39 27.16
CA LEU A 35 -27.88 -4.01 26.73
C LEU A 35 -27.69 -4.94 25.53
N GLU A 36 -26.85 -4.57 24.58
CA GLU A 36 -26.52 -5.39 23.42
C GLU A 36 -25.91 -6.74 23.82
N GLU A 37 -25.04 -6.75 24.83
CA GLU A 37 -24.49 -7.98 25.40
C GLU A 37 -25.56 -8.85 26.07
N LEU A 38 -26.45 -8.25 26.85
CA LEU A 38 -27.53 -8.98 27.54
C LEU A 38 -28.58 -9.52 26.56
N LEU A 39 -28.81 -8.85 25.43
CA LEU A 39 -29.81 -9.25 24.43
C LEU A 39 -29.32 -10.33 23.47
N LYS A 40 -28.02 -10.65 23.48
CA LYS A 40 -27.40 -11.59 22.52
C LYS A 40 -28.06 -12.97 22.48
N ASP A 41 -28.55 -13.45 23.63
CA ASP A 41 -29.20 -14.77 23.77
C ASP A 41 -30.73 -14.67 23.96
N VAL A 42 -31.29 -13.46 23.83
CA VAL A 42 -32.72 -13.18 24.04
C VAL A 42 -33.38 -12.74 22.73
N ALA A 43 -32.86 -11.68 22.11
CA ALA A 43 -33.38 -11.15 20.86
C ALA A 43 -32.96 -12.02 19.66
N THR A 44 -33.76 -12.02 18.59
CA THR A 44 -33.37 -12.66 17.32
C THR A 44 -32.33 -11.84 16.58
N GLU A 45 -32.40 -10.52 16.70
CA GLU A 45 -31.51 -9.58 16.04
C GLU A 45 -31.48 -8.30 16.88
N THR A 46 -30.29 -7.77 17.12
CA THR A 46 -30.10 -6.48 17.79
C THR A 46 -29.36 -5.55 16.82
N THR A 47 -29.84 -4.32 16.69
CA THR A 47 -29.17 -3.29 15.88
C THR A 47 -29.16 -1.99 16.64
N THR A 48 -27.99 -1.39 16.81
CA THR A 48 -27.89 -0.08 17.45
C THR A 48 -27.79 1.01 16.38
N ILE A 49 -28.63 2.03 16.48
CA ILE A 49 -28.60 3.24 15.62
C ILE A 49 -28.26 4.45 16.48
N SER A 50 -27.66 5.49 15.89
CA SER A 50 -27.48 6.79 16.56
C SER A 50 -27.93 7.93 15.62
N PRO A 51 -29.25 8.12 15.47
CA PRO A 51 -29.80 9.18 14.64
C PRO A 51 -29.35 10.57 15.07
N GLU A 52 -29.37 11.51 14.11
CA GLU A 52 -28.95 12.88 14.35
C GLU A 52 -29.79 13.53 15.46
N ALA A 53 -29.12 13.86 16.56
CA ALA A 53 -29.72 14.50 17.73
C ALA A 53 -28.72 15.52 18.31
N PRO A 54 -29.18 16.60 18.97
CA PRO A 54 -28.29 17.50 19.69
C PRO A 54 -27.48 16.76 20.77
N PRO A 55 -26.39 17.35 21.31
CA PRO A 55 -25.64 16.73 22.40
C PRO A 55 -26.55 16.40 23.59
N LYS A 56 -26.46 15.16 24.10
CA LYS A 56 -27.37 14.57 25.11
C LYS A 56 -28.83 14.42 24.67
N GLY A 57 -29.13 14.60 23.39
CA GLY A 57 -30.46 14.42 22.86
C GLY A 57 -30.82 12.95 22.64
N ASP A 58 -32.11 12.67 22.55
CA ASP A 58 -32.66 11.31 22.50
C ASP A 58 -33.65 11.12 21.34
N ALA A 59 -34.39 10.00 21.35
CA ALA A 59 -35.44 9.73 20.38
C ALA A 59 -36.58 10.75 20.39
N PHE A 60 -36.84 11.42 21.52
CA PHE A 60 -37.83 12.49 21.59
C PHE A 60 -37.36 13.73 20.82
N ASP A 61 -36.08 14.10 20.95
CA ASP A 61 -35.50 15.21 20.20
C ASP A 61 -35.50 14.98 18.69
N TYR A 62 -35.26 13.74 18.25
CA TYR A 62 -35.36 13.36 16.84
C TYR A 62 -36.77 13.61 16.28
N VAL A 63 -37.81 13.25 17.05
CA VAL A 63 -39.21 13.50 16.65
C VAL A 63 -39.52 15.00 16.65
N GLN A 64 -38.99 15.77 17.62
CA GLN A 64 -39.12 17.24 17.65
C GLN A 64 -38.43 17.92 16.47
N GLY A 65 -37.32 17.35 15.99
CA GLY A 65 -36.58 17.78 14.79
C GLY A 65 -37.36 17.65 13.47
N LYS A 66 -38.58 17.09 13.50
CA LYS A 66 -39.44 16.79 12.34
C LYS A 66 -38.87 15.77 11.37
N HIS A 67 -37.95 14.93 11.83
CA HIS A 67 -37.47 13.79 11.05
C HIS A 67 -38.60 12.79 10.77
N THR A 68 -38.53 12.12 9.62
CA THR A 68 -39.62 11.26 9.16
C THR A 68 -39.44 9.80 9.56
N LYS A 69 -40.56 9.07 9.67
CA LYS A 69 -40.54 7.60 9.82
C LYS A 69 -39.77 6.91 8.67
N LYS A 70 -39.74 7.55 7.50
CA LYS A 70 -39.01 7.03 6.34
C LYS A 70 -37.49 7.14 6.57
N GLU A 71 -37.01 8.29 7.01
CA GLU A 71 -35.59 8.50 7.37
C GLU A 71 -35.14 7.50 8.44
N LEU A 72 -35.91 7.34 9.51
CA LEU A 72 -35.57 6.38 10.57
C LEU A 72 -35.48 4.93 10.05
N LYS A 73 -36.38 4.54 9.14
CA LYS A 73 -36.32 3.20 8.52
C LYS A 73 -35.08 3.04 7.65
N GLU A 74 -34.77 4.04 6.84
CA GLU A 74 -33.56 4.03 5.99
C GLU A 74 -32.31 3.92 6.86
N GLU A 75 -32.27 4.59 8.01
CA GLU A 75 -31.15 4.52 8.95
C GLU A 75 -31.01 3.14 9.61
N ILE A 76 -32.12 2.52 10.03
CA ILE A 76 -32.11 1.14 10.56
C ILE A 76 -31.65 0.14 9.49
N GLU A 77 -32.06 0.33 8.24
CA GLU A 77 -31.69 -0.54 7.12
C GLU A 77 -30.23 -0.37 6.70
N THR A 78 -29.68 0.84 6.82
CA THR A 78 -28.29 1.15 6.44
C THR A 78 -27.29 1.01 7.60
N ALA A 79 -27.77 0.85 8.82
CA ALA A 79 -26.94 0.63 10.00
C ALA A 79 -26.05 -0.60 9.83
N LEU A 80 -24.76 -0.40 10.03
CA LEU A 80 -23.78 -1.47 10.00
C LEU A 80 -23.99 -2.39 11.22
N LYS A 81 -24.25 -3.67 10.97
CA LYS A 81 -24.55 -4.65 12.04
C LYS A 81 -23.34 -5.46 12.46
N GLU A 82 -22.45 -5.74 11.51
CA GLU A 82 -21.25 -6.54 11.72
C GLU A 82 -20.03 -5.79 11.17
N PRO A 83 -18.81 -6.09 11.67
CA PRO A 83 -17.60 -5.56 11.08
C PRO A 83 -17.53 -5.88 9.58
N THR A 84 -17.14 -4.89 8.78
CA THR A 84 -16.89 -5.10 7.35
C THR A 84 -15.45 -4.76 7.02
N LEU A 85 -14.80 -5.63 6.25
CA LEU A 85 -13.45 -5.45 5.75
C LEU A 85 -13.48 -5.12 4.25
N VAL A 86 -12.68 -4.12 3.86
CA VAL A 86 -12.43 -3.77 2.46
C VAL A 86 -10.92 -3.83 2.22
N GLU A 87 -10.51 -4.56 1.19
CA GLU A 87 -9.11 -4.52 0.74
C GLU A 87 -8.82 -3.17 0.08
N VAL A 88 -7.75 -2.54 0.52
CA VAL A 88 -7.24 -1.29 -0.04
C VAL A 88 -5.83 -1.52 -0.56
N LEU A 89 -5.37 -0.58 -1.39
CA LEU A 89 -4.11 -0.66 -2.12
C LEU A 89 -2.88 -1.04 -1.27
N ASP A 90 -2.86 -0.81 0.05
CA ASP A 90 -1.76 -1.17 0.93
C ASP A 90 -2.20 -1.79 2.27
N GLY A 91 -3.27 -2.58 2.24
CA GLY A 91 -3.74 -3.37 3.39
C GLY A 91 -5.25 -3.43 3.45
N TYR A 92 -5.83 -3.18 4.62
CA TYR A 92 -7.26 -3.39 4.85
C TYR A 92 -7.88 -2.23 5.60
N GLU A 93 -9.11 -1.87 5.25
CA GLU A 93 -9.96 -1.02 6.07
C GLU A 93 -11.04 -1.88 6.72
N VAL A 94 -11.08 -1.90 8.05
CA VAL A 94 -12.13 -2.56 8.82
C VAL A 94 -13.01 -1.50 9.46
N THR A 95 -14.30 -1.53 9.15
CA THR A 95 -15.29 -0.67 9.79
C THR A 95 -16.04 -1.50 10.82
N VAL A 96 -15.97 -1.10 12.10
CA VAL A 96 -16.59 -1.80 13.22
C VAL A 96 -17.74 -0.93 13.76
N PRO A 97 -18.97 -1.45 13.88
CA PRO A 97 -20.07 -0.73 14.50
C PRO A 97 -19.86 -0.60 16.02
N ASP A 98 -20.23 0.55 16.59
CA ASP A 98 -20.10 0.85 18.02
C ASP A 98 -21.26 1.73 18.50
N ALA A 99 -22.27 1.10 19.09
CA ALA A 99 -23.43 1.78 19.68
C ALA A 99 -24.04 2.87 18.75
N GLY A 100 -24.28 2.52 17.49
CA GLY A 100 -24.86 3.42 16.48
C GLY A 100 -23.87 4.39 15.81
N ASP A 101 -22.62 4.43 16.27
CA ASP A 101 -21.51 5.05 15.55
C ASP A 101 -20.70 3.97 14.80
N THR A 102 -19.71 4.38 14.02
CA THR A 102 -18.77 3.46 13.38
C THR A 102 -17.34 3.89 13.62
N ILE A 103 -16.46 2.91 13.80
CA ILE A 103 -15.03 3.11 13.96
C ILE A 103 -14.32 2.44 12.79
N LYS A 104 -13.60 3.24 12.03
CA LYS A 104 -12.77 2.77 10.93
C LYS A 104 -11.35 2.54 11.42
N PHE A 105 -10.84 1.33 11.17
CA PHE A 105 -9.46 0.93 11.36
C PHE A 105 -8.82 0.70 9.99
N SER A 106 -7.89 1.56 9.57
CA SER A 106 -7.09 1.35 8.37
C SER A 106 -5.76 0.71 8.76
N PHE A 107 -5.57 -0.55 8.38
CA PHE A 107 -4.35 -1.32 8.54
C PHE A 107 -3.49 -1.15 7.28
N LEU A 108 -2.46 -0.32 7.38
CA LEU A 108 -1.56 0.02 6.27
C LEU A 108 -0.17 -0.58 6.49
N ASN A 109 0.64 -0.66 5.42
CA ASN A 109 1.99 -1.22 5.47
C ASN A 109 2.06 -2.62 6.10
N LEU A 110 1.05 -3.46 5.85
CA LEU A 110 0.95 -4.78 6.46
C LEU A 110 2.19 -5.61 6.12
N MET A 111 2.80 -6.21 7.15
CA MET A 111 3.92 -7.14 7.01
C MET A 111 3.64 -8.40 7.80
N SER A 112 3.46 -9.50 7.08
CA SER A 112 3.31 -10.83 7.66
C SER A 112 4.66 -11.54 7.70
N LYS A 113 5.04 -12.01 8.89
CA LYS A 113 6.15 -12.92 9.14
C LYS A 113 5.62 -14.11 9.94
N PRO A 114 6.29 -15.27 9.93
CA PRO A 114 5.90 -16.39 10.79
C PRO A 114 5.73 -15.93 12.25
N GLY A 115 4.51 -16.04 12.78
CA GLY A 115 4.18 -15.63 14.15
C GLY A 115 4.23 -14.13 14.44
N LYS A 116 4.27 -13.26 13.42
CA LYS A 116 4.17 -11.81 13.60
C LYS A 116 3.46 -11.12 12.43
N ILE A 117 2.42 -10.34 12.73
CA ILE A 117 1.77 -9.45 11.75
C ILE A 117 1.91 -8.02 12.24
N GLU A 118 2.68 -7.20 11.52
CA GLU A 118 2.84 -5.77 11.82
C GLU A 118 2.03 -4.90 10.86
N ALA A 119 1.42 -3.84 11.38
CA ALA A 119 0.71 -2.85 10.57
C ALA A 119 0.87 -1.45 11.17
N ASP A 120 0.85 -0.42 10.34
CA ASP A 120 0.55 0.94 10.76
C ASP A 120 -0.97 1.09 10.79
N ILE A 121 -1.56 1.31 11.97
CA ILE A 121 -3.01 1.40 12.15
C ILE A 121 -3.42 2.86 12.29
N LEU A 122 -4.35 3.30 11.46
CA LEU A 122 -5.09 4.55 11.61
C LEU A 122 -6.50 4.23 12.11
N VAL A 123 -6.90 4.85 13.21
CA VAL A 123 -8.23 4.75 13.80
C VAL A 123 -8.95 6.08 13.62
N MET A 124 -10.21 6.01 13.18
CA MET A 124 -11.06 7.17 13.03
C MET A 124 -12.48 6.82 13.43
N ARG A 125 -13.05 7.62 14.34
CA ARG A 125 -14.46 7.53 14.73
C ARG A 125 -15.28 8.46 13.84
N ALA A 126 -16.39 7.96 13.29
CA ALA A 126 -17.18 8.72 12.31
C ALA A 126 -17.79 9.99 12.91
N SER A 127 -18.26 9.94 14.15
CA SER A 127 -18.84 11.10 14.85
C SER A 127 -17.85 12.23 15.13
N THR A 128 -16.59 11.92 15.48
CA THR A 128 -15.60 12.95 15.87
C THR A 128 -14.67 13.36 14.74
N GLN A 129 -14.42 12.48 13.77
CA GLN A 129 -13.43 12.67 12.69
C GLN A 129 -12.00 12.95 13.21
N ILE A 130 -11.72 12.65 14.49
CA ILE A 130 -10.39 12.83 15.08
C ILE A 130 -9.57 11.57 14.83
N PRO A 131 -8.43 11.64 14.11
CA PRO A 131 -7.60 10.47 13.81
C PRO A 131 -6.61 10.15 14.94
N TYR A 132 -6.41 8.85 15.18
CA TYR A 132 -5.31 8.32 15.99
C TYR A 132 -4.50 7.31 15.18
N SER A 133 -3.17 7.43 15.15
CA SER A 133 -2.33 6.51 14.38
C SER A 133 -1.19 5.93 15.21
N THR A 134 -0.94 4.63 15.08
CA THR A 134 0.19 3.96 15.72
C THR A 134 0.56 2.66 15.02
N ARG A 135 1.80 2.21 15.17
CA ARG A 135 2.25 0.91 14.64
C ARG A 135 1.99 -0.19 15.66
N GLN A 136 1.42 -1.31 15.21
CA GLN A 136 1.02 -2.43 16.08
C GLN A 136 1.45 -3.78 15.53
N ASN A 137 1.71 -4.71 16.46
CA ASN A 137 1.77 -6.13 16.15
C ASN A 137 0.43 -6.79 16.49
N LEU A 138 -0.32 -7.21 15.48
CA LEU A 138 -1.67 -7.76 15.62
C LEU A 138 -1.69 -9.09 16.37
N GLN A 139 -0.55 -9.78 16.49
CA GLN A 139 -0.45 -11.08 17.18
C GLN A 139 0.11 -10.96 18.61
N SER A 140 0.42 -9.75 19.09
CA SER A 140 0.98 -9.54 20.44
C SER A 140 -0.09 -9.05 21.43
N SER A 141 -0.39 -9.86 22.44
CA SER A 141 -1.31 -9.49 23.53
C SER A 141 -0.87 -8.20 24.24
N ASN A 142 0.43 -8.05 24.53
CA ASN A 142 0.97 -6.85 25.20
C ASN A 142 0.87 -5.60 24.31
N SER A 143 1.08 -5.74 23.00
CA SER A 143 0.91 -4.63 22.04
C SER A 143 -0.56 -4.18 22.04
N ARG A 144 -1.48 -5.14 21.98
CA ARG A 144 -2.92 -4.88 22.00
C ARG A 144 -3.39 -4.18 23.26
N GLU A 145 -2.98 -4.65 24.45
CA GLU A 145 -3.33 -3.99 25.72
C GLU A 145 -2.81 -2.54 25.78
N GLY A 146 -1.59 -2.31 25.31
CA GLY A 146 -1.01 -0.97 25.21
C GLY A 146 -1.81 -0.05 24.29
N PHE A 147 -2.24 -0.58 23.13
CA PHE A 147 -3.04 0.14 22.15
C PHE A 147 -4.44 0.49 22.67
N VAL A 148 -5.13 -0.48 23.29
CA VAL A 148 -6.45 -0.26 23.93
C VAL A 148 -6.37 0.84 24.97
N ARG A 149 -5.35 0.84 25.83
CA ARG A 149 -5.14 1.91 26.83
C ARG A 149 -4.92 3.28 26.18
N GLN A 150 -4.21 3.34 25.06
CA GLN A 150 -3.98 4.60 24.34
C GLN A 150 -5.28 5.13 23.72
N LEU A 151 -6.07 4.27 23.08
CA LEU A 151 -7.37 4.64 22.50
C LEU A 151 -8.35 5.13 23.56
N SER A 152 -8.42 4.43 24.70
CA SER A 152 -9.27 4.82 25.84
C SER A 152 -8.91 6.23 26.34
N ARG A 153 -7.61 6.56 26.43
CA ARG A 153 -7.16 7.90 26.81
C ARG A 153 -7.43 8.96 25.76
N HIS A 154 -7.45 8.58 24.49
CA HIS A 154 -7.59 9.51 23.36
C HIS A 154 -9.06 9.86 23.09
N TYR A 155 -9.96 8.88 23.16
CA TYR A 155 -11.38 9.04 22.83
C TYR A 155 -12.32 9.07 24.05
N GLY A 156 -11.84 8.68 25.24
CA GLY A 156 -12.55 8.86 26.51
C GLY A 156 -13.34 7.64 27.01
N GLU A 157 -13.50 6.58 26.21
CA GLU A 157 -14.26 5.38 26.59
C GLU A 157 -13.47 4.38 27.45
N ASP A 158 -14.18 3.47 28.11
CA ASP A 158 -13.58 2.39 28.92
C ASP A 158 -12.78 1.39 28.06
N ALA A 159 -11.71 0.86 28.66
CA ALA A 159 -10.79 -0.08 28.05
C ALA A 159 -11.47 -1.38 27.60
N GLN A 160 -12.53 -1.82 28.29
CA GLN A 160 -13.27 -3.01 27.89
C GLN A 160 -14.03 -2.80 26.57
N ALA A 161 -14.60 -1.60 26.34
CA ALA A 161 -15.25 -1.27 25.08
C ALA A 161 -14.22 -1.28 23.93
N TRP A 162 -13.10 -0.59 24.12
CA TRP A 162 -12.01 -0.57 23.14
C TRP A 162 -11.40 -1.95 22.87
N SER A 163 -11.29 -2.82 23.88
CA SER A 163 -10.81 -4.19 23.68
C SER A 163 -11.69 -4.94 22.69
N ARG A 164 -13.03 -4.89 22.84
CA ARG A 164 -13.97 -5.56 21.92
C ARG A 164 -13.85 -5.03 20.49
N LEU A 165 -13.74 -3.70 20.34
CA LEU A 165 -13.62 -3.03 19.03
C LEU A 165 -12.32 -3.40 18.32
N VAL A 166 -11.20 -3.37 19.04
CA VAL A 166 -9.89 -3.75 18.51
C VAL A 166 -9.85 -5.24 18.17
N ASP A 167 -10.41 -6.11 19.01
CA ASP A 167 -10.48 -7.56 18.77
C ASP A 167 -11.32 -7.91 17.54
N ALA A 168 -12.44 -7.20 17.32
CA ALA A 168 -13.24 -7.33 16.12
C ALA A 168 -12.42 -6.93 14.88
N ALA A 169 -11.77 -5.77 14.90
CA ALA A 169 -10.96 -5.29 13.78
C ALA A 169 -9.78 -6.23 13.46
N TYR A 170 -9.08 -6.72 14.49
CA TYR A 170 -7.93 -7.62 14.31
C TYR A 170 -8.36 -8.97 13.75
N ARG A 171 -9.52 -9.48 14.17
CA ARG A 171 -10.07 -10.76 13.70
C ARG A 171 -10.31 -10.76 12.21
N GLU A 172 -10.92 -9.71 11.67
CA GLU A 172 -11.21 -9.61 10.23
C GLU A 172 -9.93 -9.67 9.39
N VAL A 173 -8.90 -8.91 9.77
CA VAL A 173 -7.61 -8.91 9.09
C VAL A 173 -6.91 -10.26 9.20
N GLN A 174 -6.93 -10.87 10.39
CA GLN A 174 -6.28 -12.16 10.64
C GLN A 174 -6.98 -13.33 9.95
N ALA A 175 -8.31 -13.30 9.86
CA ALA A 175 -9.09 -14.30 9.13
C ALA A 175 -8.80 -14.19 7.63
N THR A 176 -8.86 -12.98 7.07
CA THR A 176 -8.54 -12.73 5.65
C THR A 176 -7.13 -13.21 5.30
N GLN A 177 -6.14 -12.95 6.16
CA GLN A 177 -4.76 -13.42 5.96
C GLN A 177 -4.59 -14.95 6.11
N ARG A 178 -5.48 -15.62 6.84
CA ARG A 178 -5.44 -17.08 7.01
C ARG A 178 -6.06 -17.79 5.82
N ASP A 179 -7.13 -17.20 5.28
CA ASP A 179 -7.93 -17.78 4.20
C ASP A 179 -7.46 -17.31 2.81
N ASP A 180 -6.40 -16.48 2.76
CA ASP A 180 -5.71 -16.09 1.52
C ASP A 180 -5.08 -17.33 0.88
N ASP A 181 -5.74 -17.85 -0.16
CA ASP A 181 -5.24 -18.90 -1.02
C ASP A 181 -4.70 -18.28 -2.32
N PRO A 182 -3.38 -18.04 -2.42
CA PRO A 182 -2.78 -17.44 -3.61
C PRO A 182 -2.62 -18.45 -4.75
N SER A 183 -3.18 -19.66 -4.64
CA SER A 183 -2.98 -20.70 -5.65
C SER A 183 -3.73 -20.41 -6.94
N GLU A 184 -3.01 -20.58 -8.05
CA GLU A 184 -3.56 -20.51 -9.39
C GLU A 184 -3.22 -21.80 -10.15
N TRP A 185 -4.08 -22.19 -11.09
CA TRP A 185 -3.78 -23.31 -11.98
C TRP A 185 -2.65 -22.89 -12.94
N ALA A 186 -1.55 -23.64 -12.95
CA ALA A 186 -0.38 -23.30 -13.80
C ALA A 186 -0.68 -23.22 -15.31
N LEU A 187 -1.78 -23.82 -15.78
CA LEU A 187 -2.25 -23.78 -17.16
C LEU A 187 -3.47 -22.87 -17.37
N ALA A 188 -3.86 -22.08 -16.36
CA ALA A 188 -4.90 -21.09 -16.52
C ALA A 188 -4.48 -20.08 -17.61
N PRO A 189 -5.42 -19.65 -18.47
CA PRO A 189 -5.13 -18.58 -19.42
C PRO A 189 -4.70 -17.32 -18.66
N VAL A 190 -3.46 -16.88 -18.89
CA VAL A 190 -2.99 -15.59 -18.41
C VAL A 190 -3.35 -14.50 -19.42
N PRO A 191 -3.61 -13.25 -18.99
CA PRO A 191 -3.71 -12.13 -19.92
C PRO A 191 -2.49 -12.07 -20.85
N GLU A 192 -2.63 -11.56 -22.06
CA GLU A 192 -1.51 -11.34 -22.99
C GLU A 192 -0.53 -10.29 -22.42
N SER A 193 0.28 -10.69 -21.45
CA SER A 193 1.45 -9.96 -20.98
C SER A 193 2.67 -10.59 -21.64
N GLY A 194 3.47 -9.78 -22.32
CA GLY A 194 4.70 -10.27 -22.94
C GLY A 194 5.73 -10.65 -21.87
N THR A 195 6.68 -11.53 -22.21
CA THR A 195 7.85 -11.79 -21.35
C THR A 195 8.73 -10.55 -21.14
N TYR A 196 8.64 -9.58 -22.05
CA TYR A 196 9.46 -8.37 -22.07
C TYR A 196 8.60 -7.13 -22.20
N LEU A 197 8.89 -6.12 -21.39
CA LEU A 197 8.42 -4.77 -21.61
C LEU A 197 9.15 -4.16 -22.80
N VAL A 198 10.49 -4.24 -22.82
CA VAL A 198 11.32 -3.78 -23.94
C VAL A 198 12.21 -4.94 -24.36
N LYS A 199 11.84 -5.66 -25.43
CA LYS A 199 12.58 -6.85 -25.86
C LYS A 199 13.94 -6.49 -26.47
N PRO A 200 15.04 -7.21 -26.15
CA PRO A 200 15.18 -8.26 -25.14
C PRO A 200 15.66 -7.77 -23.76
N ILE A 201 15.67 -6.45 -23.54
CA ILE A 201 16.45 -5.82 -22.46
C ILE A 201 15.71 -5.81 -21.13
N VAL A 202 14.41 -5.49 -21.11
CA VAL A 202 13.63 -5.29 -19.87
C VAL A 202 12.53 -6.35 -19.80
N ALA A 203 12.57 -7.17 -18.75
CA ALA A 203 11.56 -8.17 -18.43
C ALA A 203 10.24 -7.49 -18.01
N ASP A 204 9.10 -8.11 -18.31
CA ASP A 204 7.77 -7.62 -17.87
C ASP A 204 7.22 -8.33 -16.62
N ASP A 205 8.00 -9.26 -16.06
CA ASP A 205 7.62 -10.17 -14.98
C ASP A 205 8.68 -10.21 -13.86
N GLY A 206 9.39 -9.10 -13.65
CA GLY A 206 10.27 -8.91 -12.51
C GLY A 206 11.42 -7.93 -12.73
N LEU A 207 12.49 -8.18 -11.99
CA LEU A 207 13.65 -7.31 -11.90
C LEU A 207 14.63 -7.53 -13.06
N THR A 208 15.00 -6.43 -13.72
CA THR A 208 16.13 -6.35 -14.64
C THR A 208 17.27 -5.55 -14.00
N VAL A 209 18.51 -6.05 -14.02
CA VAL A 209 19.68 -5.33 -13.49
C VAL A 209 20.65 -4.92 -14.60
N LEU A 210 20.99 -3.63 -14.67
CA LEU A 210 22.12 -3.13 -15.46
C LEU A 210 23.32 -2.92 -14.55
N PHE A 211 24.40 -3.63 -14.79
CA PHE A 211 25.62 -3.52 -13.99
C PHE A 211 26.83 -3.15 -14.82
N GLY A 212 27.86 -2.60 -14.19
CA GLY A 212 29.10 -2.21 -14.87
C GLY A 212 29.87 -1.15 -14.10
N MET A 213 31.06 -0.77 -14.57
CA MET A 213 31.88 0.24 -13.90
C MET A 213 31.22 1.64 -13.89
N GLY A 214 31.71 2.53 -13.04
CA GLY A 214 31.33 3.94 -13.11
C GLY A 214 31.70 4.54 -14.47
N GLY A 215 30.81 5.35 -15.04
CA GLY A 215 31.07 6.08 -16.29
C GLY A 215 30.91 5.29 -17.60
N VAL A 216 30.46 4.04 -17.56
CA VAL A 216 30.24 3.20 -18.76
C VAL A 216 28.94 3.48 -19.53
N GLY A 217 28.08 4.36 -19.01
CA GLY A 217 26.84 4.77 -19.70
C GLY A 217 25.53 4.18 -19.17
N LYS A 218 25.53 3.44 -18.04
CA LYS A 218 24.31 2.84 -17.44
C LYS A 218 23.12 3.81 -17.34
N SER A 219 23.34 4.99 -16.78
CA SER A 219 22.27 6.00 -16.65
C SER A 219 21.79 6.60 -17.97
N TYR A 220 22.55 6.45 -19.07
CA TYR A 220 22.08 6.81 -20.41
C TYR A 220 21.24 5.68 -21.01
N VAL A 221 21.63 4.42 -20.81
CA VAL A 221 20.82 3.26 -21.23
C VAL A 221 19.48 3.27 -20.50
N SER A 222 19.45 3.48 -19.18
CA SER A 222 18.20 3.55 -18.42
C SER A 222 17.31 4.72 -18.84
N ALA A 223 17.90 5.88 -19.16
CA ALA A 223 17.17 7.03 -19.70
C ALA A 223 16.60 6.75 -21.10
N LEU A 224 17.34 6.07 -21.97
CA LEU A 224 16.87 5.65 -23.29
C LEU A 224 15.68 4.68 -23.17
N LEU A 225 15.79 3.65 -22.33
CA LEU A 225 14.71 2.71 -22.07
C LEU A 225 13.49 3.42 -21.48
N SER A 226 13.69 4.41 -20.62
CA SER A 226 12.59 5.25 -20.10
C SER A 226 11.87 6.01 -21.22
N ILE A 227 12.59 6.54 -22.22
CA ILE A 227 12.00 7.22 -23.38
C ILE A 227 11.20 6.22 -24.24
N ILE A 228 11.77 5.06 -24.53
CA ILE A 228 11.11 3.99 -25.31
C ILE A 228 9.81 3.57 -24.63
N THR A 229 9.83 3.32 -23.33
CA THR A 229 8.62 2.95 -22.56
C THR A 229 7.61 4.10 -22.51
N ALA A 230 8.07 5.33 -22.24
CA ALA A 230 7.17 6.47 -22.08
C ALA A 230 6.46 6.88 -23.38
N THR A 231 7.13 6.73 -24.53
CA THR A 231 6.62 7.17 -25.83
C THR A 231 6.02 6.03 -26.65
N GLY A 232 6.44 4.78 -26.43
CA GLY A 232 6.10 3.65 -27.29
C GLY A 232 6.76 3.67 -28.68
N THR A 233 7.60 4.68 -28.94
CA THR A 233 8.33 4.83 -30.21
C THR A 233 9.40 3.75 -30.32
N GLU A 234 9.51 3.17 -31.50
CA GLU A 234 10.60 2.24 -31.81
C GLU A 234 11.90 3.00 -32.03
N ILE A 235 12.91 2.72 -31.20
CA ILE A 235 14.20 3.40 -31.21
C ILE A 235 15.29 2.33 -31.24
N LEU A 236 16.19 2.38 -32.23
CA LEU A 236 17.27 1.39 -32.43
C LEU A 236 16.75 -0.07 -32.51
N GLY A 237 15.56 -0.28 -33.08
CA GLY A 237 14.90 -1.59 -33.17
C GLY A 237 14.32 -2.10 -31.84
N LEU A 238 14.29 -1.25 -30.81
CA LEU A 238 13.70 -1.55 -29.50
C LEU A 238 12.34 -0.85 -29.39
N LYS A 239 11.34 -1.57 -28.92
CA LYS A 239 9.98 -1.06 -28.73
C LYS A 239 9.40 -1.59 -27.43
N ALA A 240 8.62 -0.75 -26.74
CA ALA A 240 7.85 -1.19 -25.59
C ALA A 240 6.59 -1.95 -26.04
N SER A 241 6.37 -3.14 -25.50
CA SER A 241 5.16 -3.95 -25.72
C SER A 241 3.93 -3.30 -25.11
N ASN A 242 4.10 -2.64 -23.95
CA ASN A 242 3.06 -1.94 -23.22
C ASN A 242 3.56 -0.56 -22.74
N PRO A 243 3.57 0.47 -23.62
CA PRO A 243 4.09 1.78 -23.28
C PRO A 243 3.23 2.52 -22.25
N GLY A 244 3.84 3.42 -21.50
CA GLY A 244 3.16 4.23 -20.49
C GLY A 244 4.11 4.90 -19.51
N PRO A 245 3.58 5.50 -18.43
CA PRO A 245 4.36 6.31 -17.51
C PRO A 245 5.51 5.55 -16.85
N VAL A 246 6.64 6.23 -16.64
CA VAL A 246 7.85 5.68 -16.01
C VAL A 246 8.09 6.40 -14.70
N ILE A 247 8.43 5.68 -13.64
CA ILE A 247 8.92 6.28 -12.39
C ILE A 247 10.42 6.05 -12.31
N TYR A 248 11.21 7.13 -12.29
CA TYR A 248 12.66 7.10 -12.16
C TYR A 248 13.07 7.52 -10.74
N VAL A 249 13.42 6.54 -9.91
CA VAL A 249 13.87 6.72 -8.53
C VAL A 249 15.39 6.95 -8.51
N ASP A 250 15.79 8.18 -8.21
CA ASP A 250 17.18 8.63 -8.28
C ASP A 250 17.79 8.81 -6.88
N TYR A 251 18.81 8.00 -6.59
CA TYR A 251 19.65 8.02 -5.39
C TYR A 251 21.07 8.54 -5.65
N GLU A 252 21.55 8.54 -6.90
CA GLU A 252 22.92 8.92 -7.23
C GLU A 252 23.06 10.33 -7.78
N ALA A 253 22.07 10.76 -8.53
CA ALA A 253 22.15 11.94 -9.36
C ALA A 253 21.25 13.08 -8.83
N SER A 254 20.52 13.70 -9.73
CA SER A 254 19.53 14.74 -9.43
C SER A 254 18.57 14.85 -10.60
N ARG A 255 17.38 15.40 -10.35
CA ARG A 255 16.39 15.73 -11.40
C ARG A 255 17.02 16.49 -12.57
N ARG A 256 17.93 17.43 -12.27
CA ARG A 256 18.66 18.21 -13.28
C ARG A 256 19.53 17.31 -14.17
N ARG A 257 20.28 16.37 -13.59
CA ARG A 257 21.12 15.44 -14.36
C ARG A 257 20.29 14.50 -15.23
N LEU A 258 19.21 13.92 -14.69
CA LEU A 258 18.31 13.09 -15.48
C LEU A 258 17.72 13.89 -16.65
N ARG A 259 17.21 15.10 -16.39
CA ARG A 259 16.67 15.98 -17.44
C ARG A 259 17.70 16.26 -18.53
N MET A 260 18.95 16.59 -18.18
CA MET A 260 19.99 16.83 -19.18
C MET A 260 20.26 15.60 -20.05
N ARG A 261 20.26 14.39 -19.48
CA ARG A 261 20.43 13.15 -20.24
C ARG A 261 19.27 12.89 -21.19
N LEU A 262 18.03 13.03 -20.71
CA LEU A 262 16.84 12.88 -21.54
C LEU A 262 16.87 13.87 -22.71
N LEU A 263 17.17 15.15 -22.44
CA LEU A 263 17.29 16.18 -23.48
C LEU A 263 18.38 15.87 -24.51
N ALA A 264 19.53 15.38 -24.08
CA ALA A 264 20.61 15.00 -24.98
C ALA A 264 20.19 13.83 -25.89
N LEU A 265 19.52 12.83 -25.33
CA LEU A 265 19.01 11.68 -26.09
C LEU A 265 17.91 12.09 -27.08
N LEU A 266 16.91 12.84 -26.64
CA LEU A 266 15.82 13.31 -27.52
C LEU A 266 16.35 14.09 -28.72
N ARG A 267 17.33 14.98 -28.49
CA ARG A 267 18.00 15.73 -29.56
C ARG A 267 18.79 14.83 -30.50
N GLY A 268 19.55 13.88 -29.95
CA GLY A 268 20.33 12.94 -30.75
C GLY A 268 19.49 11.92 -31.54
N LEU A 269 18.22 11.75 -31.15
CA LEU A 269 17.24 10.89 -31.82
C LEU A 269 16.31 11.66 -32.77
N ASP A 270 16.55 12.96 -32.97
CA ASP A 270 15.71 13.86 -33.77
C ASP A 270 14.21 13.79 -33.41
N MET A 271 13.92 13.59 -32.12
CA MET A 271 12.55 13.53 -31.60
C MET A 271 11.96 14.94 -31.40
N ASP A 272 10.65 15.05 -31.58
CA ASP A 272 9.91 16.32 -31.52
C ASP A 272 10.22 17.11 -30.23
N PRO A 273 10.71 18.36 -30.33
CA PRO A 273 10.90 19.24 -29.18
C PRO A 273 9.65 19.42 -28.30
N GLU A 274 8.44 19.25 -28.83
CA GLU A 274 7.20 19.34 -28.04
C GLU A 274 7.11 18.27 -26.94
N LEU A 275 7.79 17.11 -27.11
CA LEU A 275 7.92 16.07 -26.08
C LEU A 275 8.54 16.60 -24.78
N ILE A 276 9.42 17.60 -24.88
CA ILE A 276 10.17 18.15 -23.74
C ILE A 276 9.28 18.97 -22.80
N ASN A 277 8.20 19.55 -23.35
CA ASN A 277 7.33 20.50 -22.65
C ASN A 277 5.97 19.88 -22.28
N SER A 278 5.70 18.65 -22.69
CA SER A 278 4.44 17.97 -22.42
C SER A 278 4.64 16.74 -21.53
N GLU A 279 4.24 16.86 -20.26
CA GLU A 279 4.20 15.72 -19.31
C GLU A 279 3.32 14.57 -19.81
N LYS A 280 2.36 14.86 -20.71
CA LYS A 280 1.51 13.84 -21.32
C LYS A 280 2.23 13.02 -22.39
N LEU A 281 3.16 13.63 -23.13
CA LEU A 281 3.85 12.98 -24.25
C LEU A 281 5.15 12.29 -23.80
N LEU A 282 5.74 12.73 -22.70
CA LEU A 282 6.90 12.08 -22.08
C LEU A 282 6.68 11.89 -20.57
N PRO A 283 5.80 10.95 -20.16
CA PRO A 283 5.39 10.75 -18.77
C PRO A 283 6.48 10.06 -17.91
N ILE A 284 7.66 10.65 -17.81
CA ILE A 284 8.77 10.18 -16.98
C ILE A 284 8.78 10.98 -15.67
N HIS A 285 8.27 10.36 -14.62
CA HIS A 285 8.19 10.93 -13.28
C HIS A 285 9.49 10.72 -12.51
N TYR A 286 10.15 11.82 -12.15
CA TYR A 286 11.30 11.79 -11.26
C TYR A 286 10.86 11.61 -9.80
N TRP A 287 11.51 10.68 -9.09
CA TRP A 287 11.34 10.47 -7.66
C TRP A 287 12.69 10.54 -6.95
N ALA A 288 12.82 11.38 -5.92
CA ALA A 288 14.07 11.49 -5.17
C ALA A 288 14.18 10.35 -4.13
N GLY A 289 15.29 9.61 -4.16
CA GLY A 289 15.64 8.64 -3.13
C GLY A 289 15.85 9.30 -1.76
N ALA A 290 16.33 10.54 -1.72
CA ALA A 290 16.43 11.38 -0.53
C ALA A 290 17.10 10.69 0.68
N GLY A 291 18.10 9.82 0.43
CA GLY A 291 18.86 9.12 1.46
C GLY A 291 18.10 8.06 2.25
N SER A 292 16.86 7.72 1.87
CA SER A 292 16.06 6.71 2.55
C SER A 292 15.89 5.46 1.68
N PRO A 293 16.14 4.25 2.21
CA PRO A 293 16.02 2.99 1.46
C PRO A 293 14.66 2.79 0.79
N LEU A 294 14.64 2.01 -0.30
CA LEU A 294 13.44 1.73 -1.08
C LEU A 294 12.36 1.06 -0.24
N VAL A 295 12.76 0.16 0.67
CA VAL A 295 11.87 -0.56 1.60
C VAL A 295 11.01 0.39 2.45
N ASN A 296 11.50 1.59 2.75
CA ASN A 296 10.79 2.60 3.53
C ASN A 296 9.85 3.47 2.68
N LYS A 297 9.86 3.29 1.36
CA LYS A 297 9.10 4.10 0.40
C LYS A 297 8.03 3.30 -0.35
N VAL A 298 7.89 2.00 -0.04
CA VAL A 298 6.98 1.08 -0.72
C VAL A 298 5.57 1.65 -0.82
N HIS A 299 4.96 2.10 0.28
CA HIS A 299 3.61 2.67 0.26
C HIS A 299 3.46 3.86 -0.69
N ALA A 300 4.33 4.86 -0.53
CA ALA A 300 4.27 6.09 -1.31
C ALA A 300 4.52 5.83 -2.81
N LEU A 301 5.43 4.91 -3.12
CA LEU A 301 5.73 4.49 -4.49
C LEU A 301 4.62 3.63 -5.09
N ARG A 302 4.07 2.64 -4.38
CA ARG A 302 2.93 1.82 -4.82
C ARG A 302 1.74 2.71 -5.17
N LYS A 303 1.38 3.64 -4.26
CA LYS A 303 0.32 4.62 -4.49
C LYS A 303 0.57 5.41 -5.77
N LYS A 304 1.80 5.92 -5.97
CA LYS A 304 2.13 6.70 -7.16
C LYS A 304 2.16 5.85 -8.44
N TYR A 305 2.70 4.64 -8.36
CA TYR A 305 2.80 3.68 -9.48
C TYR A 305 1.42 3.34 -10.01
N ASN A 306 0.50 2.99 -9.12
CA ASN A 306 -0.89 2.64 -9.47
C ASN A 306 -1.69 3.87 -9.95
N GLN A 307 -1.55 5.02 -9.29
CA GLN A 307 -2.20 6.26 -9.73
C GLN A 307 -1.81 6.69 -11.14
N LEU A 308 -0.57 6.44 -11.53
CA LEU A 308 -0.09 6.77 -12.86
C LEU A 308 -0.39 5.66 -13.89
N GLY A 309 -0.71 4.44 -13.45
CA GLY A 309 -0.65 3.27 -14.34
C GLY A 309 0.75 3.08 -14.91
N ALA A 310 1.77 3.28 -14.08
CA ALA A 310 3.16 3.22 -14.52
C ALA A 310 3.52 1.84 -15.09
N ARG A 311 4.40 1.84 -16.09
CA ARG A 311 4.84 0.66 -16.83
C ARG A 311 6.29 0.28 -16.54
N LEU A 312 7.09 1.18 -15.99
CA LEU A 312 8.48 0.90 -15.63
C LEU A 312 8.88 1.64 -14.37
N LEU A 313 9.48 0.91 -13.43
CA LEU A 313 10.15 1.47 -12.26
C LEU A 313 11.67 1.39 -12.46
N VAL A 314 12.35 2.54 -12.57
CA VAL A 314 13.81 2.61 -12.65
C VAL A 314 14.39 2.98 -11.29
N VAL A 315 15.44 2.30 -10.83
CA VAL A 315 16.16 2.60 -9.58
C VAL A 315 17.64 2.83 -9.86
N ASP A 316 18.10 4.08 -9.71
CA ASP A 316 19.49 4.51 -9.94
C ASP A 316 20.09 5.09 -8.65
N SER A 317 20.74 4.32 -7.79
CA SER A 317 21.22 2.94 -7.94
C SER A 317 20.83 2.05 -6.77
N VAL A 318 20.99 0.74 -6.97
CA VAL A 318 20.73 -0.32 -5.98
C VAL A 318 21.49 -0.08 -4.67
N ALA A 319 22.77 0.31 -4.74
CA ALA A 319 23.63 0.42 -3.57
C ALA A 319 23.07 1.36 -2.49
N LYS A 320 22.49 2.49 -2.92
CA LYS A 320 21.89 3.45 -2.00
C LYS A 320 20.42 3.14 -1.70
N ALA A 321 19.74 2.45 -2.61
CA ALA A 321 18.36 2.04 -2.43
C ALA A 321 18.20 0.92 -1.39
N CYS A 322 19.20 0.05 -1.26
CA CYS A 322 19.23 -1.00 -0.23
C CYS A 322 19.52 -0.45 1.17
N GLY A 323 20.44 0.50 1.30
CA GLY A 323 20.73 1.21 2.56
C GLY A 323 21.66 0.49 3.54
N ASP A 324 22.15 -0.71 3.20
CA ASP A 324 23.11 -1.49 3.99
C ASP A 324 24.01 -2.33 3.06
N ASP A 325 24.85 -3.20 3.64
CA ASP A 325 25.75 -4.11 2.96
C ASP A 325 25.01 -5.01 1.94
N LEU A 326 25.29 -4.76 0.67
CA LEU A 326 24.71 -5.49 -0.45
C LEU A 326 25.07 -6.98 -0.44
N ASN A 327 26.11 -7.40 0.28
CA ASN A 327 26.53 -8.81 0.32
C ASN A 327 25.62 -9.70 1.17
N LYS A 328 24.67 -9.12 1.91
CA LYS A 328 23.72 -9.88 2.75
C LYS A 328 22.50 -10.27 1.93
N GLN A 329 22.18 -11.56 1.87
CA GLN A 329 20.99 -12.09 1.20
C GLN A 329 19.71 -11.38 1.66
N GLU A 330 19.58 -11.16 2.96
CA GLU A 330 18.41 -10.51 3.57
C GLU A 330 18.14 -9.12 2.98
N ILE A 331 19.18 -8.39 2.59
CA ILE A 331 19.07 -7.05 1.99
C ILE A 331 18.61 -7.12 0.54
N VAL A 332 19.12 -8.09 -0.22
CA VAL A 332 18.69 -8.34 -1.60
C VAL A 332 17.22 -8.76 -1.62
N SER A 333 16.85 -9.73 -0.78
CA SER A 333 15.47 -10.19 -0.65
C SER A 333 14.55 -9.09 -0.14
N ALA A 334 14.97 -8.25 0.81
CA ALA A 334 14.17 -7.10 1.24
C ALA A 334 13.94 -6.09 0.11
N TYR A 335 14.93 -5.89 -0.76
CA TYR A 335 14.84 -5.00 -1.91
C TYR A 335 13.92 -5.55 -3.02
N THR A 336 14.07 -6.82 -3.40
CA THR A 336 13.22 -7.46 -4.42
C THR A 336 11.77 -7.53 -3.94
N ASN A 337 11.55 -7.96 -2.69
CA ASN A 337 10.22 -7.92 -2.07
C ASN A 337 9.63 -6.50 -2.03
N ALA A 338 10.45 -5.45 -1.91
CA ALA A 338 9.96 -4.08 -1.96
C ALA A 338 9.49 -3.69 -3.38
N ILE A 339 10.15 -4.18 -4.43
CA ILE A 339 9.71 -3.98 -5.82
C ILE A 339 8.38 -4.71 -6.06
N ASP A 340 8.29 -5.98 -5.65
CA ASP A 340 7.06 -6.78 -5.78
C ASP A 340 5.92 -6.13 -5.02
N ARG A 341 6.19 -5.67 -3.79
CA ARG A 341 5.23 -4.88 -3.02
C ARG A 341 4.94 -3.53 -3.66
N ILE A 342 5.77 -2.91 -4.49
CA ILE A 342 5.34 -1.70 -5.21
C ILE A 342 4.30 -2.05 -6.30
N GLY A 343 4.19 -3.33 -6.68
CA GLY A 343 3.38 -3.80 -7.81
C GLY A 343 4.05 -3.54 -9.15
N ALA A 344 5.37 -3.30 -9.15
CA ALA A 344 6.12 -3.02 -10.36
C ALA A 344 6.46 -4.33 -11.10
N THR A 345 5.61 -4.70 -12.06
CA THR A 345 5.82 -5.88 -12.91
C THR A 345 7.13 -5.76 -13.73
N SER A 346 7.42 -4.54 -14.17
CA SER A 346 8.63 -4.17 -14.90
C SER A 346 9.50 -3.23 -14.05
N SER A 347 10.70 -3.69 -13.66
CA SER A 347 11.67 -2.86 -12.96
C SER A 347 13.10 -2.96 -13.51
N LEU A 348 13.82 -1.84 -13.48
CA LEU A 348 15.19 -1.70 -13.97
C LEU A 348 16.08 -1.07 -12.90
N SER A 349 17.04 -1.82 -12.40
CA SER A 349 17.91 -1.33 -11.32
C SER A 349 19.38 -1.27 -11.75
N LEU A 350 20.05 -0.19 -11.38
CA LEU A 350 21.44 0.05 -11.76
C LEU A 350 22.36 -0.37 -10.63
N ALA A 351 23.36 -1.17 -10.95
CA ALA A 351 24.40 -1.64 -10.02
C ALA A 351 25.80 -1.25 -10.52
N HIS A 352 26.73 -1.06 -9.59
CA HIS A 352 28.15 -0.92 -9.91
C HIS A 352 28.85 -2.28 -9.79
N ILE A 353 30.05 -2.42 -10.37
CA ILE A 353 30.98 -3.55 -10.15
C ILE A 353 32.17 -3.09 -9.31
N THR A 354 32.72 -3.96 -8.44
CA THR A 354 33.99 -3.68 -7.77
C THR A 354 35.16 -3.91 -8.73
N LYS A 355 36.33 -3.32 -8.45
CA LYS A 355 37.52 -3.51 -9.30
C LYS A 355 38.06 -4.95 -9.28
N ASP A 356 37.75 -5.72 -8.24
CA ASP A 356 38.27 -7.09 -8.04
C ASP A 356 37.37 -8.17 -8.68
N GLU A 357 36.09 -7.87 -8.88
CA GLU A 357 35.13 -8.75 -9.57
C GLU A 357 35.26 -8.56 -11.09
N LYS A 358 36.03 -9.47 -11.72
CA LYS A 358 36.33 -9.52 -13.15
C LYS A 358 35.08 -9.60 -14.06
N ASP A 359 34.38 -8.48 -14.30
CA ASP A 359 33.33 -8.32 -15.33
C ASP A 359 32.15 -9.32 -15.29
N LYS A 360 32.04 -10.14 -14.23
CA LYS A 360 31.17 -11.33 -14.21
C LYS A 360 29.86 -11.14 -13.43
N ALA A 361 29.82 -10.23 -12.46
CA ALA A 361 28.64 -10.03 -11.63
C ALA A 361 28.54 -8.59 -11.09
N PRO A 362 27.32 -8.09 -10.80
CA PRO A 362 27.09 -6.87 -10.02
C PRO A 362 27.67 -6.98 -8.60
N ILE A 363 28.05 -5.84 -7.99
CA ILE A 363 28.45 -5.78 -6.58
C ILE A 363 27.33 -6.32 -5.70
N GLY A 364 27.71 -7.13 -4.72
CA GLY A 364 26.83 -7.46 -3.60
C GLY A 364 26.44 -8.93 -3.51
N SER A 365 27.35 -9.87 -3.81
CA SER A 365 27.12 -11.33 -3.80
C SER A 365 26.40 -11.92 -5.02
N ALA A 366 26.38 -13.25 -5.09
CA ALA A 366 25.70 -14.04 -6.12
C ALA A 366 24.18 -13.82 -6.19
N TYR A 367 23.55 -13.27 -5.15
CA TYR A 367 22.09 -13.06 -5.12
C TYR A 367 21.63 -12.04 -6.18
N TRP A 368 22.40 -10.99 -6.45
CA TRP A 368 22.11 -10.04 -7.55
C TRP A 368 22.29 -10.62 -8.95
N PHE A 369 22.85 -11.83 -9.07
CA PHE A 369 22.93 -12.57 -10.32
C PHE A 369 21.75 -13.54 -10.47
N ASN A 370 21.27 -14.12 -9.37
CA ASN A 370 20.27 -15.19 -9.37
C ASN A 370 18.83 -14.71 -9.21
N ASP A 371 18.60 -13.64 -8.46
CA ASP A 371 17.25 -13.13 -8.16
C ASP A 371 16.62 -12.37 -9.35
N PRO A 372 17.34 -11.55 -10.13
CA PRO A 372 16.76 -10.86 -11.28
C PRO A 372 16.34 -11.81 -12.40
N ARG A 373 15.31 -11.43 -13.16
CA ARG A 373 14.90 -12.12 -14.40
C ARG A 373 15.94 -11.95 -15.50
N LEU A 374 16.52 -10.75 -15.59
CA LEU A 374 17.53 -10.38 -16.58
C LEU A 374 18.65 -9.59 -15.92
N ILE A 375 19.86 -9.81 -16.40
CA ILE A 375 21.05 -9.06 -16.02
C ILE A 375 21.82 -8.69 -17.29
N TRP A 376 22.35 -7.47 -17.33
CA TRP A 376 23.15 -6.99 -18.45
C TRP A 376 24.41 -6.30 -17.96
N ASN A 377 25.57 -6.73 -18.47
CA ASN A 377 26.82 -6.03 -18.25
C ASN A 377 26.98 -4.90 -19.26
N VAL A 378 26.94 -3.67 -18.77
CA VAL A 378 27.14 -2.46 -19.57
C VAL A 378 28.62 -2.15 -19.67
N LYS A 379 29.15 -2.28 -20.90
CA LYS A 379 30.55 -1.93 -21.20
C LYS A 379 30.64 -0.78 -22.18
N ARG A 380 31.70 0.01 -22.05
CA ARG A 380 32.00 1.07 -23.01
C ARG A 380 32.68 0.46 -24.25
N LEU A 381 32.19 0.80 -25.43
CA LEU A 381 32.83 0.52 -26.71
C LEU A 381 33.69 1.72 -27.11
N GLY A 382 35.00 1.56 -27.00
CA GLY A 382 35.99 2.52 -27.50
C GLY A 382 36.22 3.79 -26.66
N ASN A 383 37.37 4.42 -26.90
CA ASN A 383 37.80 5.69 -26.29
C ASN A 383 38.03 6.76 -27.38
N GLY A 384 37.07 6.92 -28.30
CA GLY A 384 37.11 8.02 -29.28
C GLY A 384 36.95 9.38 -28.59
N ASN A 385 37.62 10.42 -29.11
CA ASN A 385 37.45 11.79 -28.62
C ASN A 385 36.01 12.26 -28.87
N GLY A 386 35.24 12.44 -27.80
CA GLY A 386 33.87 12.97 -27.86
C GLY A 386 32.77 11.91 -28.08
N GLU A 387 33.11 10.63 -28.24
CA GLU A 387 32.14 9.55 -28.47
C GLU A 387 32.08 8.57 -27.29
N MET A 388 30.88 8.08 -27.00
CA MET A 388 30.62 7.03 -26.01
C MET A 388 29.80 5.92 -26.67
N GLY A 389 30.48 4.88 -27.15
CA GLY A 389 29.81 3.64 -27.51
C GLY A 389 29.46 2.85 -26.25
N VAL A 390 28.30 2.20 -26.25
CA VAL A 390 27.84 1.36 -25.13
C VAL A 390 27.39 0.02 -25.69
N ALA A 391 27.80 -1.07 -25.04
CA ALA A 391 27.36 -2.42 -25.34
C ALA A 391 26.74 -3.05 -24.09
N LEU A 392 25.67 -3.82 -24.32
CA LEU A 392 25.04 -4.68 -23.31
C LEU A 392 25.45 -6.12 -23.63
N TYR A 393 26.03 -6.80 -22.63
CA TYR A 393 26.44 -8.20 -22.69
C TYR A 393 25.62 -9.06 -21.76
#